data_AF-A0A2N2VA30-F1
#
_entry.id   AF-A0A2N2VA30-F1
#
_cell.length_a   1.000
_cell.length_b   1.000
_cell.length_c   1.000
_cell.angle_alpha   90.00
_cell.angle_beta   90.00
_cell.angle_gamma   90.00
#
_symmetry.space_group_name_H-M   'P 1'
#
loop_
_entity.id
_entity.type
_entity.pdbx_description
1 polymer ?
#
loop_
_entity_poly.entity_id
_entity_poly.type
_entity_poly.pdbx_seq_one_letter_code
_entity_poly.pdbx_strand_id
1 'polypeptide(L)'
;MAAEIPEEDLAETRAALAPTLAATAAILPWLSKEQPARFDAALNQRWIAAGRELARAWSMRSANADGGVRQAVFALYGVALDSHDADCLALGEALASATDRLESGPPPGHLIAAMSAASECFDDAAGLEHEAFPLRARHFARRLTAAVEQPANRQRSSLIDRLFAAEVGERLLLMREALDALPPDAVMLKSEAAQIAEQAELIELFGLMDLARQFAGRIDATTDLEHPATRAAIESGLNRLAEAVAAIDSL
;
A
#
# COMPACT_ATOMS: atom_id res chain seq x y z
N MET A 1 7.03 -51.83 20.50
CA MET A 1 7.25 -51.89 21.95
C MET A 1 6.91 -50.52 22.52
N ALA A 2 5.69 -50.35 23.02
CA ALA A 2 5.34 -49.22 23.88
C ALA A 2 5.54 -49.70 25.32
N ALA A 3 6.33 -48.97 26.11
CA ALA A 3 6.51 -49.28 27.52
C ALA A 3 5.22 -48.91 28.27
N GLU A 4 4.57 -49.90 28.89
CA GLU A 4 3.51 -49.68 29.86
C GLU A 4 4.11 -48.97 31.07
N ILE A 5 3.68 -47.73 31.31
CA ILE A 5 4.07 -46.97 32.50
C ILE A 5 3.28 -47.57 33.68
N PRO A 6 3.93 -48.00 34.78
CA PRO A 6 3.23 -48.59 35.92
C PRO A 6 2.25 -47.59 36.55
N GLU A 7 1.00 -48.00 36.78
CA GLU A 7 -0.03 -47.15 37.41
C GLU A 7 0.34 -46.68 38.83
N GLU A 8 1.17 -47.44 39.54
CA GLU A 8 1.67 -47.07 40.88
C GLU A 8 2.57 -45.82 40.84
N ASP A 9 3.44 -45.69 39.84
CA ASP A 9 4.32 -44.52 39.69
C ASP A 9 3.51 -43.24 39.42
N LEU A 10 2.37 -43.36 38.73
CA LEU A 10 1.44 -42.25 38.47
C LEU A 10 0.63 -41.86 39.71
N ALA A 11 0.26 -42.83 40.55
CA ALA A 11 -0.45 -42.57 41.79
C ALA A 11 0.45 -41.88 42.82
N GLU A 12 1.71 -42.32 42.91
CA GLU A 12 2.70 -41.76 43.83
C GLU A 12 3.11 -40.34 43.43
N THR A 13 3.32 -40.09 42.14
CA THR A 13 3.57 -38.73 41.62
C THR A 13 2.36 -37.81 41.78
N ARG A 14 1.12 -38.31 41.62
CA ARG A 14 -0.09 -37.54 41.93
C ARG A 14 -0.20 -37.19 43.41
N ALA A 15 0.12 -38.13 44.30
CA ALA A 15 0.11 -37.89 45.74
C ALA A 15 1.18 -36.86 46.16
N ALA A 16 2.37 -36.94 45.56
CA ALA A 16 3.46 -35.99 45.80
C ALA A 16 3.14 -34.57 45.30
N LEU A 17 2.40 -34.44 44.19
CA LEU A 17 2.00 -33.16 43.60
C LEU A 17 0.69 -32.58 44.18
N ALA A 18 -0.12 -33.39 44.85
CA ALA A 18 -1.39 -32.98 45.46
C ALA A 18 -1.31 -31.72 46.33
N PRO A 19 -0.33 -31.56 47.26
CA PRO A 19 -0.24 -30.35 48.08
C PRO A 19 0.09 -29.11 47.23
N THR A 20 0.92 -29.24 46.20
CA THR A 20 1.25 -28.14 45.29
C THR A 20 0.04 -27.77 44.45
N LEU A 21 -0.68 -28.74 43.88
CA LEU A 21 -1.90 -28.51 43.10
C LEU A 21 -3.01 -27.87 43.95
N ALA A 22 -3.17 -28.30 45.20
CA ALA A 22 -4.11 -27.69 46.14
C ALA A 22 -3.73 -26.24 46.49
N ALA A 23 -2.43 -25.96 46.69
CA ALA A 23 -1.94 -24.61 46.91
C ALA A 23 -2.15 -23.71 45.67
N THR A 24 -1.88 -24.22 44.45
CA THR A 24 -2.13 -23.48 43.22
C THR A 24 -3.62 -23.21 43.05
N ALA A 25 -4.48 -24.21 43.27
CA ALA A 25 -5.93 -24.07 43.20
C ALA A 25 -6.47 -23.06 44.23
N ALA A 26 -5.89 -22.99 45.42
CA ALA A 26 -6.26 -22.02 46.44
C ALA A 26 -5.89 -20.56 46.07
N ILE A 27 -4.90 -20.37 45.20
CA ILE A 27 -4.43 -19.04 44.76
C ILE A 27 -5.14 -18.57 43.48
N LEU A 28 -5.68 -19.49 42.67
CA LEU A 28 -6.40 -19.15 41.42
C LEU A 28 -7.49 -18.08 41.59
N PRO A 29 -8.35 -18.11 42.64
CA PRO A 29 -9.37 -17.07 42.86
C PRO A 29 -8.79 -15.68 43.17
N TRP A 30 -7.55 -15.62 43.69
CA TRP A 30 -6.86 -14.37 44.03
C TRP A 30 -6.08 -13.79 42.84
N LEU A 31 -5.73 -14.64 41.88
CA LEU A 31 -5.18 -14.25 40.58
C LEU A 31 -6.28 -13.72 39.64
N SER A 32 -7.49 -14.27 39.73
CA SER A 32 -8.66 -13.75 39.01
C SER A 32 -9.23 -12.53 39.72
N LYS A 33 -8.48 -11.43 39.78
CA LYS A 33 -9.13 -10.13 40.01
C LYS A 33 -9.91 -9.82 38.74
N GLU A 34 -11.22 -10.03 38.79
CA GLU A 34 -12.14 -9.55 37.75
C GLU A 34 -11.93 -8.04 37.65
N GLN A 35 -11.20 -7.64 36.62
CA GLN A 35 -11.02 -6.23 36.32
C GLN A 35 -12.40 -5.68 35.96
N PRO A 36 -12.85 -4.59 36.60
CA PRO A 36 -14.15 -4.03 36.28
C PRO A 36 -14.17 -3.68 34.79
N ALA A 37 -15.24 -4.09 34.11
CA ALA A 37 -15.43 -3.80 32.68
C ALA A 37 -15.30 -2.30 32.45
N ARG A 38 -14.54 -1.92 31.43
CA ARG A 38 -14.31 -0.50 31.12
C ARG A 38 -15.55 0.14 30.51
N PHE A 39 -16.34 -0.64 29.77
CA PHE A 39 -17.51 -0.23 29.03
C PHE A 39 -18.74 -0.99 29.49
N ASP A 40 -19.91 -0.38 29.30
CA ASP A 40 -21.18 -1.06 29.48
C ASP A 40 -21.30 -2.26 28.52
N ALA A 41 -21.85 -3.37 29.00
CA ALA A 41 -21.94 -4.60 28.24
C ALA A 41 -22.79 -4.44 26.97
N ALA A 42 -23.87 -3.64 27.03
CA ALA A 42 -24.71 -3.39 25.85
C ALA A 42 -23.97 -2.54 24.81
N LEU A 43 -23.17 -1.56 25.25
CA LEU A 43 -22.30 -0.79 24.37
C LEU A 43 -21.27 -1.70 23.67
N ASN A 44 -20.58 -2.57 24.42
CA ASN A 44 -19.59 -3.47 23.82
C ASN A 44 -20.22 -4.45 22.82
N GLN A 45 -21.40 -4.98 23.10
CA GLN A 45 -22.13 -5.84 22.15
C GLN A 45 -22.52 -5.09 20.87
N ARG A 46 -22.96 -3.83 20.99
CA ARG A 46 -23.23 -2.98 19.82
C ARG A 46 -21.97 -2.73 19.00
N TRP A 47 -20.83 -2.50 19.66
CA TRP A 47 -19.54 -2.33 18.98
C TRP A 47 -19.14 -3.57 18.20
N ILE A 48 -19.20 -4.76 18.83
CA ILE A 48 -18.88 -6.04 18.18
C ILE A 48 -19.80 -6.28 16.98
N ALA A 49 -21.10 -6.02 17.12
CA ALA A 49 -22.06 -6.19 16.04
C ALA A 49 -21.76 -5.25 14.85
N ALA A 50 -21.55 -3.96 15.12
CA ALA A 50 -21.23 -2.97 14.09
C ALA A 50 -19.88 -3.27 13.43
N GLY A 51 -18.89 -3.69 14.22
CA GLY A 51 -17.56 -4.07 13.76
C GLY A 51 -17.57 -5.27 12.80
N ARG A 52 -18.31 -6.32 13.14
CA ARG A 52 -18.51 -7.48 12.26
C ARG A 52 -19.23 -7.11 10.96
N GLU A 53 -20.22 -6.23 11.04
CA GLU A 53 -20.93 -5.77 9.85
C GLU A 53 -19.99 -4.95 8.94
N LEU A 54 -19.13 -4.12 9.51
CA LEU A 54 -18.09 -3.42 8.75
C LEU A 54 -17.11 -4.38 8.08
N ALA A 55 -16.57 -5.35 8.81
CA ALA A 55 -15.66 -6.35 8.26
C ALA A 55 -16.31 -7.16 7.11
N ARG A 56 -17.59 -7.50 7.27
CA ARG A 56 -18.40 -8.17 6.26
C ARG A 56 -18.62 -7.30 5.02
N ALA A 57 -19.07 -6.07 5.21
CA ALA A 57 -19.31 -5.11 4.13
C ALA A 57 -18.01 -4.85 3.33
N TRP A 58 -16.89 -4.71 4.04
CA TRP A 58 -15.58 -4.53 3.43
C TRP A 58 -15.14 -5.72 2.58
N SER A 59 -15.38 -6.94 3.06
CA SER A 59 -15.05 -8.18 2.35
C SER A 59 -15.88 -8.37 1.08
N MET A 60 -17.16 -7.97 1.10
CA MET A 60 -18.07 -8.10 -0.04
C MET A 60 -18.04 -6.91 -1.01
N ARG A 61 -17.17 -5.91 -0.79
CA ARG A 61 -17.15 -4.66 -1.56
C ARG A 61 -16.96 -4.83 -3.08
N SER A 62 -16.30 -5.90 -3.52
CA SER A 62 -16.08 -6.18 -4.94
C SER A 62 -17.25 -6.89 -5.61
N ALA A 63 -18.12 -7.55 -4.82
CA ALA A 63 -19.27 -8.31 -5.31
C ALA A 63 -20.57 -7.50 -5.28
N ASN A 64 -20.68 -6.51 -4.38
CA ASN A 64 -21.89 -5.70 -4.20
C ASN A 64 -21.71 -4.30 -4.79
N ALA A 65 -22.47 -3.97 -5.83
CA ALA A 65 -22.46 -2.65 -6.47
C ALA A 65 -23.03 -1.51 -5.58
N ASP A 66 -23.80 -1.85 -4.54
CA ASP A 66 -24.53 -0.90 -3.68
C ASP A 66 -23.79 -0.46 -2.39
N GLY A 67 -22.49 -0.70 -2.28
CA GLY A 67 -21.63 0.10 -1.38
C GLY A 67 -22.02 0.14 0.12
N GLY A 68 -22.37 -1.01 0.72
CA GLY A 68 -22.74 -1.07 2.15
C GLY A 68 -21.66 -0.65 3.15
N VAL A 69 -20.41 -0.43 2.70
CA VAL A 69 -19.27 -0.04 3.55
C VAL A 69 -19.55 1.29 4.27
N ARG A 70 -20.08 2.30 3.57
CA ARG A 70 -20.40 3.58 4.20
C ARG A 70 -21.39 3.42 5.34
N GLN A 71 -22.48 2.71 5.10
CA GLN A 71 -23.51 2.51 6.11
C GLN A 71 -22.94 1.81 7.34
N ALA A 72 -22.11 0.78 7.14
CA ALA A 72 -21.45 0.07 8.23
C ALA A 72 -20.47 0.96 9.00
N VAL A 73 -19.69 1.81 8.33
CA VAL A 73 -18.81 2.78 8.97
C VAL A 73 -19.59 3.77 9.83
N PHE A 74 -20.67 4.36 9.31
CA PHE A 74 -21.48 5.29 10.09
C PHE A 74 -22.22 4.61 11.26
N ALA A 75 -22.65 3.36 11.10
CA ALA A 75 -23.22 2.58 12.20
C ALA A 75 -22.19 2.38 13.33
N LEU A 76 -20.95 2.00 12.99
CA LEU A 76 -19.86 1.88 13.96
C LEU A 76 -19.50 3.22 14.60
N TYR A 77 -19.45 4.30 13.80
CA TYR A 77 -19.14 5.64 14.31
C TYR A 77 -20.22 6.15 15.28
N GLY A 78 -21.49 5.80 15.06
CA GLY A 78 -22.56 6.05 16.03
C GLY A 78 -22.32 5.36 17.38
N VAL A 79 -21.80 4.13 17.39
CA VAL A 79 -21.43 3.44 18.64
C VAL A 79 -20.21 4.10 19.28
N ALA A 80 -19.24 4.56 18.47
CA ALA A 80 -18.08 5.28 18.98
C ALA A 80 -18.48 6.57 19.71
N LEU A 81 -19.49 7.31 19.22
CA LEU A 81 -20.04 8.48 19.89
C LEU A 81 -20.60 8.13 21.27
N ASP A 82 -21.40 7.06 21.36
CA ASP A 82 -22.01 6.62 22.62
C ASP A 82 -20.97 6.13 23.65
N SER A 83 -19.78 5.73 23.19
CA SER A 83 -18.70 5.26 24.08
C SER A 83 -18.05 6.36 24.92
N HIS A 84 -18.15 7.62 24.49
CA HIS A 84 -17.45 8.76 25.08
C HIS A 84 -15.92 8.57 25.20
N ASP A 85 -15.35 7.68 24.39
CA ASP A 85 -13.93 7.35 24.39
C ASP A 85 -13.20 7.98 23.21
N ALA A 86 -12.13 8.70 23.50
CA ALA A 86 -11.38 9.46 22.49
C ALA A 86 -10.76 8.55 21.41
N ASP A 87 -10.32 7.34 21.77
CA ASP A 87 -9.71 6.42 20.81
C ASP A 87 -10.76 5.82 19.88
N CYS A 88 -11.97 5.53 20.39
CA CYS A 88 -13.10 5.09 19.58
C CYS A 88 -13.55 6.18 18.60
N LEU A 89 -13.68 7.42 19.07
CA LEU A 89 -14.06 8.57 18.26
C LEU A 89 -13.07 8.82 17.12
N ALA A 90 -11.77 8.89 17.45
CA ALA A 90 -10.72 9.11 16.46
C ALA A 90 -10.68 8.01 15.39
N LEU A 91 -10.92 6.75 15.78
CA LEU A 91 -11.01 5.63 14.83
C LEU A 91 -12.23 5.75 13.92
N GLY A 92 -13.40 6.11 14.47
CA GLY A 92 -14.62 6.32 13.71
C GLY A 92 -14.50 7.45 12.69
N GLU A 93 -13.91 8.59 13.09
CA GLU A 93 -13.64 9.73 12.20
C GLU A 93 -12.66 9.37 11.07
N ALA A 94 -11.59 8.64 11.39
CA ALA A 94 -10.61 8.21 10.41
C ALA A 94 -11.22 7.25 9.38
N LEU A 95 -12.09 6.32 9.81
CA LEU A 95 -12.84 5.43 8.91
C LEU A 95 -13.83 6.18 8.02
N ALA A 96 -14.57 7.15 8.58
CA ALA A 96 -15.49 7.97 7.81
C ALA A 96 -14.75 8.75 6.70
N SER A 97 -13.64 9.40 7.08
CA SER A 97 -12.78 10.14 6.14
C SER A 97 -12.20 9.24 5.05
N ALA A 98 -11.72 8.04 5.43
CA ALA A 98 -11.24 7.05 4.48
C ALA A 98 -12.33 6.60 3.52
N THR A 99 -13.56 6.43 4.01
CA THR A 99 -14.70 6.02 3.18
C THR A 99 -15.11 7.09 2.18
N ASP A 100 -15.13 8.36 2.58
CA ASP A 100 -15.40 9.46 1.64
C ASP A 100 -14.35 9.51 0.52
N ARG A 101 -13.09 9.19 0.84
CA ARG A 101 -12.03 9.08 -0.15
C ARG A 101 -12.22 7.90 -1.10
N LEU A 102 -12.73 6.76 -0.62
CA LEU A 102 -13.02 5.59 -1.46
C LEU A 102 -14.08 5.87 -2.52
N GLU A 103 -15.01 6.78 -2.25
CA GLU A 103 -16.10 7.10 -3.18
C GLU A 103 -15.77 8.23 -4.15
N SER A 104 -14.72 8.99 -3.87
CA SER A 104 -14.29 10.12 -4.69
C SER A 104 -13.63 9.68 -6.02
N GLY A 105 -13.43 8.38 -6.25
CA GLY A 105 -12.78 7.82 -7.44
C GLY A 105 -12.17 6.44 -7.19
N PRO A 106 -11.38 5.89 -8.14
CA PRO A 106 -10.70 4.61 -7.92
C PRO A 106 -9.74 4.70 -6.73
N PRO A 107 -9.93 3.88 -5.68
CA PRO A 107 -9.18 4.03 -4.45
C PRO A 107 -7.72 3.57 -4.62
N PRO A 108 -6.74 4.32 -4.08
CA PRO A 108 -5.34 3.93 -4.17
C PRO A 108 -5.05 2.68 -3.32
N GLY A 109 -4.07 1.88 -3.74
CA GLY A 109 -3.74 0.61 -3.08
C GLY A 109 -3.39 0.74 -1.60
N HIS A 110 -2.73 1.83 -1.19
CA HIS A 110 -2.40 2.09 0.22
C HIS A 110 -3.66 2.33 1.07
N LEU A 111 -4.69 2.99 0.52
CA LEU A 111 -5.95 3.23 1.21
C LEU A 111 -6.74 1.92 1.35
N ILE A 112 -6.80 1.10 0.30
CA ILE A 112 -7.38 -0.25 0.36
C ILE A 112 -6.67 -1.08 1.44
N ALA A 113 -5.34 -1.05 1.48
CA ALA A 113 -4.56 -1.80 2.47
C ALA A 113 -4.81 -1.30 3.90
N ALA A 114 -4.94 0.02 4.11
CA ALA A 114 -5.26 0.59 5.41
C ALA A 114 -6.66 0.20 5.88
N MET A 115 -7.67 0.28 4.99
CA MET A 115 -9.04 -0.13 5.27
C MET A 115 -9.18 -1.63 5.55
N SER A 116 -8.45 -2.49 4.82
CA SER A 116 -8.43 -3.93 5.11
C SER A 116 -7.85 -4.23 6.48
N ALA A 117 -6.70 -3.64 6.81
CA ALA A 117 -6.06 -3.87 8.10
C ALA A 117 -6.91 -3.37 9.28
N ALA A 118 -7.59 -2.23 9.12
CA ALA A 118 -8.52 -1.72 10.12
C ALA A 118 -9.75 -2.62 10.27
N SER A 119 -10.33 -3.06 9.15
CA SER A 119 -11.52 -3.92 9.13
C SER A 119 -11.33 -5.26 9.86
N GLU A 120 -10.14 -5.86 9.72
CA GLU A 120 -9.81 -7.13 10.39
C GLU A 120 -9.76 -7.00 11.92
N CYS A 121 -9.49 -5.81 12.45
CA CYS A 121 -9.42 -5.60 13.90
C CYS A 121 -10.78 -5.50 14.60
N PHE A 122 -11.87 -5.46 13.83
CA PHE A 122 -13.22 -5.41 14.37
C PHE A 122 -13.87 -6.79 14.55
N ASP A 123 -13.25 -7.87 14.08
CA ASP A 123 -13.76 -9.24 14.29
C ASP A 123 -13.14 -9.88 15.55
N ASP A 124 -13.23 -9.15 16.66
CA ASP A 124 -12.73 -9.59 17.96
C ASP A 124 -13.91 -9.81 18.92
N ALA A 125 -13.96 -10.98 19.55
CA ALA A 125 -15.04 -11.33 20.47
C ALA A 125 -15.05 -10.48 21.75
N ALA A 126 -13.90 -9.92 22.16
CA ALA A 126 -13.82 -9.03 23.32
C ALA A 126 -14.21 -7.58 22.98
N GLY A 127 -14.17 -7.19 21.71
CA GLY A 127 -14.55 -5.85 21.25
C GLY A 127 -13.74 -4.75 21.92
N LEU A 128 -14.44 -3.79 22.53
CA LEU A 128 -13.86 -2.66 23.28
C LEU A 128 -13.10 -3.09 24.53
N GLU A 129 -13.45 -4.24 25.12
CA GLU A 129 -12.80 -4.78 26.33
C GLU A 129 -11.49 -5.51 26.02
N HIS A 130 -11.11 -5.66 24.75
CA HIS A 130 -9.84 -6.27 24.42
C HIS A 130 -8.67 -5.40 24.93
N GLU A 131 -7.72 -6.00 25.65
CA GLU A 131 -6.60 -5.28 26.31
C GLU A 131 -5.82 -4.36 25.34
N ALA A 132 -5.49 -4.88 24.15
CA ALA A 132 -4.80 -4.11 23.11
C ALA A 132 -5.69 -3.13 22.31
N PHE A 133 -6.99 -3.03 22.58
CA PHE A 133 -7.92 -2.22 21.80
C PHE A 133 -7.49 -0.76 21.65
N PRO A 134 -7.11 -0.02 22.73
CA PRO A 134 -6.77 1.39 22.62
C PRO A 134 -5.54 1.63 21.74
N LEU A 135 -4.54 0.75 21.85
CA LEU A 135 -3.33 0.81 21.02
C LEU A 135 -3.65 0.53 19.55
N ARG A 136 -4.49 -0.48 19.28
CA ARG A 136 -4.97 -0.79 17.93
C ARG A 136 -5.76 0.37 17.34
N ALA A 137 -6.72 0.93 18.08
CA ALA A 137 -7.54 2.05 17.64
C ALA A 137 -6.69 3.26 17.23
N ARG A 138 -5.72 3.67 18.07
CA ARG A 138 -4.77 4.76 17.75
C ARG A 138 -3.87 4.44 16.56
N HIS A 139 -3.44 3.20 16.43
CA HIS A 139 -2.61 2.77 15.30
C HIS A 139 -3.39 2.88 13.99
N PHE A 140 -4.59 2.31 13.94
CA PHE A 140 -5.41 2.32 12.72
C PHE A 140 -5.94 3.70 12.38
N ALA A 141 -6.36 4.48 13.37
CA ALA A 141 -6.77 5.87 13.14
C ALA A 141 -5.65 6.66 12.45
N ARG A 142 -4.43 6.65 13.00
CA ARG A 142 -3.28 7.33 12.39
C ARG A 142 -2.96 6.82 11.00
N ARG A 143 -2.99 5.50 10.79
CA ARG A 143 -2.69 4.89 9.49
C ARG A 143 -3.74 5.24 8.44
N LEU A 144 -5.02 5.27 8.81
CA LEU A 144 -6.12 5.68 7.94
C LEU A 144 -6.02 7.16 7.58
N THR A 145 -5.80 8.04 8.56
CA THR A 145 -5.60 9.47 8.32
C THR A 145 -4.43 9.72 7.37
N ALA A 146 -3.28 9.09 7.61
CA ALA A 146 -2.11 9.21 6.72
C ALA A 146 -2.39 8.68 5.31
N ALA A 147 -3.18 7.61 5.17
CA ALA A 147 -3.57 7.06 3.87
C ALA A 147 -4.54 7.99 3.11
N VAL A 148 -5.38 8.75 3.80
CA VAL A 148 -6.28 9.74 3.19
C VAL A 148 -5.51 10.97 2.72
N GLU A 149 -4.54 11.42 3.51
CA GLU A 149 -3.70 12.60 3.22
C GLU A 149 -2.66 12.33 2.12
N GLN A 150 -2.32 11.05 1.87
CA GLN A 150 -1.39 10.69 0.81
C GLN A 150 -1.98 11.03 -0.57
N PRO A 151 -1.26 11.80 -1.41
CA PRO A 151 -1.72 12.09 -2.75
C PRO A 151 -1.86 10.79 -3.53
N ALA A 152 -2.98 10.65 -4.25
CA ALA A 152 -3.26 9.48 -5.10
C ALA A 152 -2.29 9.39 -6.30
N ASN A 153 -1.49 10.43 -6.54
CA ASN A 153 -0.45 10.40 -7.55
C ASN A 153 0.60 9.38 -7.17
N ARG A 154 0.60 8.28 -7.95
CA ARG A 154 1.68 7.32 -8.16
C ARG A 154 2.95 7.80 -7.46
N GLN A 155 3.34 7.16 -6.36
CA GLN A 155 4.75 7.14 -5.99
C GLN A 155 5.47 6.34 -7.07
N ARG A 156 5.70 7.00 -8.21
CA ARG A 156 6.62 6.56 -9.23
C ARG A 156 7.95 6.40 -8.52
N SER A 157 8.52 5.21 -8.59
CA SER A 157 9.74 4.91 -7.84
C SER A 157 10.84 5.81 -8.36
N SER A 158 11.33 6.74 -7.53
CA SER A 158 12.46 7.60 -7.89
C SER A 158 13.73 6.82 -8.19
N LEU A 159 13.80 5.55 -7.77
CA LEU A 159 14.86 4.64 -8.20
C LEU A 159 14.67 4.19 -9.65
N ILE A 160 13.44 3.85 -10.06
CA ILE A 160 13.15 3.47 -11.46
C ILE A 160 13.39 4.67 -12.37
N ASP A 161 13.01 5.88 -11.96
CA ASP A 161 13.20 7.09 -12.74
C ASP A 161 14.67 7.43 -12.95
N ARG A 162 15.49 7.29 -11.91
CA ARG A 162 16.95 7.47 -12.00
C ARG A 162 17.64 6.41 -12.86
N LEU A 163 17.26 5.14 -12.73
CA LEU A 163 17.80 4.06 -13.55
C LEU A 163 17.46 4.27 -15.02
N PHE A 164 16.21 4.63 -15.31
CA PHE A 164 15.78 4.96 -16.65
C PHE A 164 16.51 6.19 -17.22
N ALA A 165 16.64 7.27 -16.44
CA ALA A 165 17.34 8.48 -16.88
C ALA A 165 18.82 8.21 -17.19
N ALA A 166 19.49 7.38 -16.37
CA ALA A 166 20.86 6.95 -16.62
C ALA A 166 20.98 6.14 -17.92
N GLU A 167 20.10 5.16 -18.12
CA GLU A 167 20.08 4.34 -19.34
C GLU A 167 19.83 5.18 -20.60
N VAL A 168 18.84 6.09 -20.57
CA VAL A 168 18.60 6.99 -21.71
C VAL A 168 19.78 7.94 -21.92
N GLY A 169 20.45 8.37 -20.86
CA GLY A 169 21.69 9.15 -20.94
C GLY A 169 22.79 8.43 -21.72
N GLU A 170 23.02 7.15 -21.44
CA GLU A 170 23.99 6.32 -22.19
C GLU A 170 23.58 6.17 -23.66
N ARG A 171 22.29 5.93 -23.94
CA ARG A 171 21.78 5.84 -25.31
C ARG A 171 21.93 7.15 -26.09
N LEU A 172 21.72 8.29 -25.45
CA LEU A 172 21.94 9.60 -26.06
C LEU A 172 23.41 9.85 -26.42
N LEU A 173 24.35 9.32 -25.62
CA LEU A 173 25.78 9.34 -25.97
C LEU A 173 26.05 8.48 -27.21
N LEU A 174 25.53 7.25 -27.26
CA LEU A 174 25.65 6.39 -28.44
C LEU A 174 25.05 7.02 -29.70
N MET A 175 23.91 7.69 -29.58
CA MET A 175 23.29 8.44 -30.67
C MET A 175 24.16 9.60 -31.14
N ARG A 176 24.85 10.31 -30.23
CA ARG A 176 25.79 11.37 -30.60
C ARG A 176 26.99 10.80 -31.35
N GLU A 177 27.55 9.69 -30.86
CA GLU A 177 28.65 8.99 -31.53
C GLU A 177 28.26 8.49 -32.92
N ALA A 178 27.05 7.95 -33.07
CA ALA A 178 26.50 7.53 -34.35
C ALA A 178 26.34 8.70 -35.35
N LEU A 179 26.00 9.89 -34.86
CA LEU A 179 25.93 11.11 -35.68
C LEU A 179 27.31 11.62 -36.10
N ASP A 180 28.33 11.43 -35.25
CA ASP A 180 29.70 11.87 -35.49
C ASP A 180 30.55 10.85 -36.29
N ALA A 181 30.03 9.63 -36.51
CA ALA A 181 30.66 8.62 -37.34
C ALA A 181 30.77 9.06 -38.81
N LEU A 182 31.72 8.46 -39.55
CA LEU A 182 31.90 8.68 -40.99
C LEU A 182 31.74 7.35 -41.77
N PRO A 183 30.62 7.16 -42.50
CA PRO A 183 29.44 8.03 -42.58
C PRO A 183 28.56 7.95 -41.31
N PRO A 184 27.71 8.96 -41.04
CA PRO A 184 26.77 8.93 -39.92
C PRO A 184 25.80 7.74 -39.99
N ASP A 185 25.53 7.11 -38.86
CA ASP A 185 24.69 5.91 -38.79
C ASP A 185 23.22 6.26 -38.49
N ALA A 186 22.46 6.47 -39.57
CA ALA A 186 21.02 6.74 -39.50
C ALA A 186 20.21 5.58 -38.91
N VAL A 187 20.65 4.33 -39.09
CA VAL A 187 19.95 3.15 -38.59
C VAL A 187 20.07 3.08 -37.07
N MET A 188 21.29 3.27 -36.56
CA MET A 188 21.58 3.31 -35.12
C MET A 188 20.81 4.44 -34.43
N LEU A 189 20.85 5.66 -34.99
CA LEU A 189 20.11 6.80 -34.46
C LEU A 189 18.61 6.52 -34.35
N LYS A 190 18.04 5.89 -35.38
CA LYS A 190 16.62 5.56 -35.40
C LYS A 190 16.27 4.44 -34.42
N SER A 191 17.10 3.40 -34.32
CA SER A 191 16.84 2.27 -33.43
C SER A 191 16.92 2.66 -31.97
N GLU A 192 17.90 3.48 -31.56
CA GLU A 192 18.01 3.95 -30.18
C GLU A 192 16.84 4.86 -29.78
N ALA A 193 16.44 5.78 -30.66
CA ALA A 193 15.26 6.60 -30.41
C ALA A 193 13.96 5.77 -30.28
N ALA A 194 13.82 4.71 -31.07
CA ALA A 194 12.68 3.80 -30.96
C ALA A 194 12.69 3.02 -29.64
N GLN A 195 13.87 2.54 -29.19
CA GLN A 195 14.01 1.86 -27.91
C GLN A 195 13.72 2.78 -26.72
N ILE A 196 14.19 4.03 -26.75
CA ILE A 196 13.85 5.04 -25.73
C ILE A 196 12.32 5.24 -25.67
N ALA A 197 11.64 5.30 -26.83
CA ALA A 197 10.19 5.44 -26.86
C ALA A 197 9.45 4.25 -26.24
N GLU A 198 9.85 3.03 -26.57
CA GLU A 198 9.27 1.80 -26.02
C GLU A 198 9.47 1.71 -24.50
N GLN A 199 10.68 2.01 -24.02
CA GLN A 199 10.95 2.02 -22.58
C GLN A 199 10.19 3.14 -21.85
N ALA A 200 10.09 4.33 -22.44
CA ALA A 200 9.31 5.44 -21.89
C ALA A 200 7.81 5.09 -21.79
N GLU A 201 7.28 4.33 -22.75
CA GLU A 201 5.89 3.83 -22.74
C GLU A 201 5.64 2.87 -21.56
N LEU A 202 6.56 1.93 -21.31
CA LEU A 202 6.46 0.96 -20.22
C LEU A 202 6.40 1.61 -18.83
N ILE A 203 7.02 2.78 -18.66
CA ILE A 203 7.05 3.54 -17.40
C ILE A 203 6.16 4.79 -17.42
N GLU A 204 5.25 4.85 -18.41
CA GLU A 204 4.21 5.87 -18.57
C GLU A 204 4.74 7.32 -18.72
N LEU A 205 5.93 7.50 -19.27
CA LEU A 205 6.49 8.80 -19.65
C LEU A 205 6.07 9.20 -21.06
N PHE A 206 4.77 9.44 -21.22
CA PHE A 206 4.20 9.70 -22.54
C PHE A 206 4.82 10.93 -23.24
N GLY A 207 5.20 11.97 -22.49
CA GLY A 207 5.89 13.13 -23.06
C GLY A 207 7.25 12.79 -23.68
N LEU A 208 8.05 11.94 -23.01
CA LEU A 208 9.34 11.50 -23.54
C LEU A 208 9.15 10.48 -24.68
N MET A 209 8.17 9.58 -24.54
CA MET A 209 7.78 8.64 -25.60
C MET A 209 7.44 9.38 -26.90
N ASP A 210 6.59 10.41 -26.84
CA ASP A 210 6.19 11.18 -28.01
C ASP A 210 7.37 11.93 -28.62
N LEU A 211 8.25 12.51 -27.80
CA LEU A 211 9.47 13.18 -28.27
C LEU A 211 10.41 12.20 -28.99
N ALA A 212 10.60 11.00 -28.43
CA ALA A 212 11.46 9.97 -29.00
C ALA A 212 10.88 9.39 -30.30
N ARG A 213 9.56 9.16 -30.37
CA ARG A 213 8.85 8.76 -31.61
C ARG A 213 8.97 9.82 -32.70
N GLN A 214 8.79 11.10 -32.34
CA GLN A 214 8.95 12.21 -33.28
C GLN A 214 10.38 12.31 -33.80
N PHE A 215 11.39 12.09 -32.95
CA PHE A 215 12.78 12.05 -33.38
C PHE A 215 13.03 10.89 -34.34
N ALA A 216 12.64 9.66 -33.98
CA ALA A 216 12.81 8.47 -34.82
C ALA A 216 12.08 8.60 -36.17
N GLY A 217 10.92 9.27 -36.19
CA GLY A 217 10.15 9.52 -37.41
C GLY A 217 10.78 10.51 -38.38
N ARG A 218 11.73 11.34 -37.93
CA ARG A 218 12.49 12.27 -38.79
C ARG A 218 13.68 11.62 -39.49
N ILE A 219 14.04 10.40 -39.09
CA ILE A 219 15.20 9.69 -39.63
C ILE A 219 14.70 8.50 -40.45
N ASP A 220 15.13 8.44 -41.70
CA ASP A 220 14.97 7.30 -42.58
C ASP A 220 16.31 6.94 -43.25
N ALA A 221 16.33 5.81 -43.96
CA ALA A 221 17.53 5.33 -44.65
C ALA A 221 17.99 6.25 -45.81
N THR A 222 17.17 7.23 -46.19
CA THR A 222 17.44 8.19 -47.26
C THR A 222 17.76 9.58 -46.74
N THR A 223 17.78 9.76 -45.42
CA THR A 223 18.01 11.04 -44.78
C THR A 223 19.47 11.41 -44.94
N ASP A 224 19.73 12.52 -45.64
CA ASP A 224 21.08 13.07 -45.79
C ASP A 224 21.52 13.73 -44.48
N LEU A 225 22.17 12.95 -43.63
CA LEU A 225 22.72 13.39 -42.34
C LEU A 225 23.99 14.24 -42.46
N GLU A 226 24.64 14.22 -43.62
CA GLU A 226 25.83 15.06 -43.89
C GLU A 226 25.41 16.47 -44.31
N HIS A 227 24.18 16.66 -44.80
CA HIS A 227 23.63 17.97 -45.09
C HIS A 227 23.56 18.84 -43.81
N PRO A 228 24.21 20.02 -43.78
CA PRO A 228 24.34 20.83 -42.55
C PRO A 228 23.02 21.19 -41.86
N ALA A 229 21.96 21.44 -42.63
CA ALA A 229 20.65 21.76 -42.06
C ALA A 229 19.97 20.54 -41.42
N THR A 230 20.16 19.35 -41.99
CA THR A 230 19.62 18.09 -41.45
C THR A 230 20.36 17.76 -40.15
N ARG A 231 21.70 17.82 -40.18
CA ARG A 231 22.54 17.61 -39.00
C ARG A 231 22.15 18.51 -37.83
N ALA A 232 21.99 19.81 -38.07
CA ALA A 232 21.57 20.76 -37.04
C ALA A 232 20.17 20.44 -36.47
N ALA A 233 19.24 19.97 -37.30
CA ALA A 233 17.91 19.57 -36.85
C ALA A 233 17.93 18.29 -35.99
N ILE A 234 18.78 17.33 -36.33
CA ILE A 234 19.01 16.12 -35.53
C ILE A 234 19.68 16.47 -34.19
N GLU A 235 20.72 17.32 -34.20
CA GLU A 235 21.37 17.80 -32.97
C GLU A 235 20.39 18.52 -32.04
N SER A 236 19.50 19.37 -32.59
CA SER A 236 18.44 20.01 -31.82
C SER A 236 17.47 18.99 -31.22
N GLY A 237 17.13 17.93 -31.95
CA GLY A 237 16.30 16.83 -31.47
C GLY A 237 16.94 16.07 -30.30
N LEU A 238 18.24 15.75 -30.41
CA LEU A 238 19.00 15.10 -29.35
C LEU A 238 19.06 15.96 -28.08
N ASN A 239 19.25 17.27 -28.23
CA ASN A 239 19.28 18.19 -27.09
C ASN A 239 17.93 18.26 -26.37
N ARG A 240 16.80 18.28 -27.11
CA ARG A 240 15.47 18.23 -26.49
C ARG A 240 15.21 16.93 -25.73
N LEU A 241 15.69 15.81 -26.26
CA LEU A 241 15.60 14.53 -25.55
C LEU A 241 16.45 14.57 -24.27
N ALA A 242 17.68 15.10 -24.34
CA ALA A 242 18.54 15.26 -23.17
C ALA A 242 17.93 16.17 -22.09
N GLU A 243 17.33 17.30 -22.48
CA GLU A 243 16.64 18.21 -21.56
C GLU A 243 15.44 17.54 -20.90
N ALA A 244 14.63 16.79 -21.67
CA ALA A 244 13.48 16.06 -21.13
C ALA A 244 13.91 14.96 -20.14
N VAL A 245 15.05 14.31 -20.39
CA VAL A 245 15.62 13.30 -19.49
C VAL A 245 16.16 13.93 -18.21
N ALA A 246 16.87 15.05 -18.31
CA ALA A 246 17.38 15.78 -17.15
C ALA A 246 16.24 16.28 -16.22
N ALA A 247 15.09 16.63 -16.80
CA ALA A 247 13.92 17.02 -16.02
C ALA A 247 13.37 15.85 -15.15
N ILE A 248 13.55 14.59 -15.56
CA ILE A 248 13.12 13.40 -14.82
C ILE A 248 14.00 13.16 -13.59
N ASP A 249 15.32 13.39 -13.70
CA ASP A 249 16.28 13.21 -12.60
C ASP A 249 16.16 14.28 -11.50
N SER A 250 15.50 15.40 -11.80
CA SER A 250 15.27 16.53 -10.87
C SER A 250 14.00 16.42 -10.03
N LEU A 251 13.19 15.37 -10.23
CA LEU A 251 11.92 15.10 -9.55
C LEU A 251 12.06 14.06 -8.42
#